data_AF-A0A291GNA2-F1
#
_entry.id   AF-A0A291GNA2-F1
#
_cell.length_a   1.000
_cell.length_b   1.000
_cell.length_c   1.000
_cell.angle_alpha   90.00
_cell.angle_beta   90.00
_cell.angle_gamma   90.00
#
_symmetry.space_group_name_H-M   'P 1'
#
loop_
_entity.id
_entity.type
_entity.pdbx_description
1 polymer ?
#
loop_
_entity_poly.entity_id
_entity_poly.type
_entity_poly.pdbx_seq_one_letter_code
_entity_poly.pdbx_strand_id
1 'polypeptide(L)'
;MRLFDPRARQVTAQQARRYAMFEILHTIADVLAALLFVVGSILFFFEQTQFAGTVCFLVGSLFFAAKPSIRIIRELWLARSHKVDRLAGRAPEGPPMTDG
;
A
#
# COMPACT_ATOMS: atom_id res chain seq x y z
N MET A 1 25.61 -19.97 -12.81
CA MET A 1 25.24 -20.01 -11.38
C MET A 1 25.86 -18.84 -10.65
N ARG A 2 25.06 -17.79 -10.36
CA ARG A 2 25.13 -16.91 -9.18
C ARG A 2 24.02 -15.86 -9.33
N LEU A 3 22.80 -16.27 -8.99
CA LEU A 3 21.60 -15.43 -9.01
C LEU A 3 21.15 -15.02 -7.59
N PHE A 4 22.03 -15.25 -6.61
CA PHE A 4 21.85 -14.83 -5.23
C PHE A 4 23.06 -13.99 -4.86
N ASP A 5 22.94 -12.69 -5.10
CA ASP A 5 23.78 -11.70 -4.44
C ASP A 5 22.97 -11.08 -3.29
N PRO A 6 23.20 -11.49 -2.03
CA PRO A 6 22.43 -11.01 -0.87
C PRO A 6 22.70 -9.56 -0.51
N ARG A 7 23.58 -8.85 -1.25
CA ARG A 7 24.13 -7.54 -0.86
C ARG A 7 23.48 -6.32 -1.52
N ALA A 8 22.55 -6.50 -2.46
CA ALA A 8 21.84 -5.38 -3.09
C ALA A 8 20.71 -4.79 -2.21
N ARG A 9 20.49 -5.32 -0.99
CA ARG A 9 19.44 -4.84 -0.08
C ARG A 9 20.01 -3.93 1.00
N GLN A 10 20.74 -2.90 0.61
CA GLN A 10 20.89 -1.71 1.45
C GLN A 10 19.57 -0.93 1.44
N VAL A 11 18.49 -1.53 1.93
CA VAL A 11 17.40 -0.73 2.49
C VAL A 11 18.02 -0.10 3.71
N THR A 12 18.50 1.13 3.56
CA THR A 12 19.05 1.95 4.64
C THR A 12 18.23 1.70 5.90
N ALA A 13 18.84 1.40 7.05
CA ALA A 13 18.10 1.02 8.27
C ALA A 13 16.99 2.03 8.66
N GLN A 14 17.14 3.28 8.21
CA GLN A 14 16.16 4.36 8.32
C GLN A 14 14.92 4.22 7.39
N GLN A 15 15.08 3.71 6.17
CA GLN A 15 13.99 3.44 5.22
C GLN A 15 13.14 2.25 5.65
N ALA A 16 13.76 1.20 6.21
CA ALA A 16 13.04 0.04 6.77
C ALA A 16 12.10 0.43 7.91
N ARG A 17 12.53 1.39 8.76
CA ARG A 17 11.75 1.84 9.92
C ARG A 17 10.51 2.65 9.53
N ARG A 18 10.60 3.47 8.48
CA ARG A 18 9.44 4.19 7.90
C ARG A 18 8.44 3.20 7.28
N TYR A 19 8.93 2.22 6.53
CA TYR A 19 8.08 1.18 5.94
C TYR A 19 7.33 0.36 7.00
N ALA A 20 7.99 -0.03 8.08
CA ALA A 20 7.36 -0.76 9.19
C ALA A 20 6.27 0.08 9.89
N MET A 21 6.49 1.39 10.09
CA MET A 21 5.46 2.29 10.63
C MET A 21 4.25 2.40 9.71
N PHE A 22 4.44 2.47 8.39
CA PHE A 22 3.33 2.49 7.44
C PHE A 22 2.51 1.20 7.45
N GLU A 23 3.16 0.05 7.60
CA GLU A 23 2.50 -1.27 7.66
C GLU A 23 1.70 -1.45 8.95
N ILE A 24 2.23 -0.98 10.08
CA ILE A 24 1.52 -0.94 11.37
C ILE A 24 0.32 0.02 11.29
N LEU A 25 0.50 1.22 10.72
CA LEU A 25 -0.59 2.19 10.57
C LEU A 25 -1.72 1.65 9.68
N HIS A 26 -1.39 0.88 8.62
CA HIS A 26 -2.38 0.15 7.81
C HIS A 26 -3.17 -0.85 8.63
N THR A 27 -2.45 -1.68 9.38
CA THR A 27 -3.07 -2.72 10.20
C THR A 27 -4.01 -2.08 11.24
N ILE A 28 -3.60 -0.97 11.85
CA ILE A 28 -4.45 -0.19 12.76
C ILE A 28 -5.68 0.34 12.03
N ALA A 29 -5.52 0.94 10.84
CA ALA A 29 -6.64 1.45 10.05
C ALA A 29 -7.66 0.36 9.70
N ASP A 30 -7.20 -0.85 9.37
CA ASP A 30 -8.09 -1.98 9.07
C ASP A 30 -8.85 -2.47 10.30
N VAL A 31 -8.17 -2.56 11.45
CA VAL A 31 -8.82 -2.95 12.71
C VAL A 31 -9.86 -1.90 13.10
N LEU A 32 -9.54 -0.62 12.95
CA LEU A 32 -10.49 0.47 13.18
C LEU A 32 -11.68 0.40 12.22
N ALA A 33 -11.45 0.13 10.93
CA ALA A 33 -12.51 -0.06 9.95
C ALA A 33 -13.45 -1.21 10.34
N ALA A 34 -12.88 -2.37 10.69
CA ALA A 34 -13.65 -3.54 11.11
C ALA A 34 -14.47 -3.26 12.38
N LEU A 35 -13.87 -2.60 13.38
CA LEU A 35 -14.57 -2.20 14.60
C LEU A 35 -15.73 -1.25 14.31
N LEU A 36 -15.51 -0.24 13.45
CA LEU A 36 -16.57 0.70 13.04
C LEU A 36 -17.72 0.00 12.33
N PHE A 37 -17.44 -0.98 11.47
CA PHE A 37 -18.49 -1.77 10.81
C PHE A 37 -19.27 -2.63 11.79
N VAL A 38 -18.60 -3.29 12.74
CA VAL A 38 -19.28 -4.10 13.76
C VAL A 38 -20.17 -3.22 14.65
N VAL A 39 -19.61 -2.11 15.16
CA VAL A 39 -20.37 -1.15 15.98
C VAL A 39 -21.52 -0.56 15.18
N GLY A 40 -21.28 -0.12 13.94
CA GLY A 40 -22.32 0.40 13.06
C GLY A 40 -23.43 -0.61 12.85
N SER A 41 -23.10 -1.89 12.64
CA SER A 41 -24.07 -2.98 12.47
C SER A 41 -24.95 -3.14 13.71
N ILE A 42 -24.36 -3.04 14.91
CA ILE A 42 -25.11 -3.09 16.18
C ILE A 42 -26.05 -1.88 16.29
N LEU A 43 -25.60 -0.68 15.93
CA LEU A 43 -26.43 0.53 15.97
C LEU A 43 -27.60 0.49 14.98
N PHE A 44 -27.51 -0.30 13.90
CA PHE A 44 -28.59 -0.46 12.93
C PHE A 44 -29.80 -1.24 13.46
N PHE A 45 -29.68 -1.93 14.60
CA PHE A 45 -30.80 -2.64 15.24
C PHE A 45 -31.82 -1.70 15.91
N PHE A 46 -31.47 -0.44 16.14
CA PHE A 46 -32.36 0.54 16.77
C PHE A 46 -32.54 1.74 15.85
N GLU A 47 -33.79 2.09 15.50
CA GLU A 47 -34.08 3.22 14.61
C GLU A 47 -33.45 4.54 15.08
N GLN A 48 -33.46 4.77 16.39
CA GLN A 48 -32.91 5.98 17.03
C GLN A 48 -31.39 6.14 16.81
N THR A 49 -30.66 5.04 16.61
CA THR A 49 -29.20 5.05 16.42
C THR A 49 -28.76 4.78 14.98
N GLN A 50 -29.69 4.60 14.04
CA GLN A 50 -29.36 4.31 12.64
C GLN A 50 -28.50 5.39 11.97
N PHE A 51 -28.74 6.67 12.29
CA PHE A 51 -27.89 7.75 11.76
C PHE A 51 -26.44 7.61 12.23
N ALA A 52 -26.23 7.34 13.52
CA ALA A 52 -24.90 7.09 14.08
C ALA A 52 -24.26 5.84 13.45
N GLY A 53 -25.03 4.76 13.26
CA GLY A 53 -24.59 3.56 12.56
C GLY A 53 -24.15 3.85 11.12
N THR A 54 -24.89 4.69 10.40
CA THR A 54 -24.57 5.13 9.04
C THR A 54 -23.24 5.89 8.98
N VAL A 55 -23.00 6.80 9.93
CA VAL A 55 -21.72 7.51 10.04
C VAL A 55 -20.58 6.54 10.36
N CYS A 56 -20.77 5.59 11.27
CA CYS A 56 -19.78 4.55 11.55
C CYS A 56 -19.41 3.74 10.29
N PHE A 57 -20.41 3.34 9.50
CA PHE A 57 -20.18 2.64 8.23
C PHE A 57 -19.46 3.51 7.20
N LEU A 58 -19.81 4.79 7.08
CA LEU A 58 -19.12 5.71 6.16
C LEU A 58 -17.64 5.86 6.55
N VAL A 59 -17.37 6.12 7.82
CA VAL A 59 -15.99 6.29 8.31
C VAL A 59 -15.21 4.98 8.20
N GLY A 60 -15.81 3.84 8.57
CA GLY A 60 -15.21 2.52 8.40
C GLY A 60 -14.86 2.21 6.94
N SER A 61 -15.73 2.61 5.99
CA SER A 61 -15.51 2.43 4.55
C SER A 61 -14.33 3.26 4.05
N LEU A 62 -14.16 4.49 4.54
CA LEU A 62 -13.01 5.33 4.20
C LEU A 62 -11.70 4.69 4.66
N PHE A 63 -11.65 4.15 5.89
CA PHE A 63 -10.47 3.43 6.39
C PHE A 63 -10.20 2.15 5.61
N PHE A 64 -11.24 1.35 5.33
CA PHE A 64 -11.14 0.12 4.55
C PHE A 64 -10.63 0.37 3.12
N ALA A 65 -11.04 1.48 2.49
CA ALA A 65 -10.61 1.84 1.15
C ALA A 65 -9.12 2.20 1.04
N ALA A 66 -8.46 2.58 2.14
CA ALA A 66 -7.04 2.95 2.11
C ALA A 66 -6.12 1.80 1.66
N LYS A 67 -6.44 0.56 2.06
CA LYS A 67 -5.64 -0.63 1.78
C LYS A 67 -5.54 -1.00 0.29
N PRO A 68 -6.65 -1.14 -0.47
CA PRO A 68 -6.58 -1.39 -1.91
C PRO A 68 -5.93 -0.23 -2.67
N SER A 69 -6.13 1.02 -2.25
CA SER A 69 -5.50 2.18 -2.90
C SER A 69 -3.98 2.09 -2.91
N ILE A 70 -3.37 1.65 -1.83
CA ILE A 70 -1.89 1.55 -1.76
C ILE A 70 -1.36 0.34 -2.52
N ARG A 71 -2.09 -0.77 -2.55
CA ARG A 71 -1.77 -1.88 -3.44
C ARG A 71 -1.78 -1.45 -4.91
N ILE A 72 -2.81 -0.71 -5.32
CA ILE A 72 -2.95 -0.18 -6.69
C ILE A 72 -1.83 0.81 -7.01
N ILE A 73 -1.52 1.75 -6.11
CA ILE A 73 -0.44 2.72 -6.30
C ILE A 73 0.90 1.99 -6.48
N ARG A 74 1.17 0.96 -5.68
CA ARG A 74 2.38 0.15 -5.79
C ARG A 74 2.45 -0.60 -7.13
N GLU A 75 1.36 -1.24 -7.54
CA GLU A 75 1.29 -1.97 -8.81
C GLU A 75 1.44 -1.02 -10.02
N LEU A 76 0.86 0.19 -9.98
CA LEU A 76 1.02 1.22 -11.00
C LEU A 76 2.45 1.75 -11.10
N TRP A 77 3.12 1.96 -9.97
CA TRP A 77 4.51 2.43 -9.96
C TRP A 77 5.45 1.39 -10.54
N LEU A 78 5.28 0.11 -10.15
CA LEU A 78 6.06 -1.00 -10.68
C LEU A 78 5.82 -1.21 -12.18
N ALA A 79 4.56 -1.11 -12.63
CA ALA A 79 4.21 -1.21 -14.05
C ALA A 79 4.83 -0.10 -14.89
N ARG A 80 4.97 1.12 -14.35
CA ARG A 80 5.68 2.22 -15.01
C ARG A 80 7.17 1.94 -15.14
N SER A 81 7.85 1.52 -14.07
CA SER A 81 9.30 1.25 -14.11
C SER A 81 9.65 0.15 -15.11
N HIS A 82 8.88 -0.95 -15.13
CA HIS A 82 9.13 -2.05 -16.06
C HIS A 82 8.94 -1.65 -17.54
N LYS A 83 8.08 -0.66 -17.82
CA LYS A 83 7.88 -0.11 -19.17
C LYS A 83 9.05 0.76 -19.60
N VAL A 84 9.66 1.50 -18.67
CA VAL A 84 10.85 2.32 -18.93
C VAL A 84 12.07 1.44 -19.22
N ASP A 85 12.29 0.38 -18.43
CA ASP A 85 13.38 -0.57 -18.65
C ASP A 85 13.28 -1.27 -20.02
N ARG A 86 12.06 -1.64 -20.44
CA ARG A 86 11.83 -2.21 -21.78
C ARG A 86 12.10 -1.24 -22.93
N LEU A 87 11.87 0.06 -22.74
CA LEU A 87 12.15 1.07 -23.76
C LEU A 87 13.65 1.38 -23.83
N ALA A 88 14.33 1.43 -22.68
CA ALA A 88 15.79 1.60 -22.61
C ALA A 88 16.53 0.44 -23.28
N GLY A 89 16.07 -0.81 -23.12
CA GLY A 89 16.65 -1.98 -23.80
C GLY A 89 16.36 -2.08 -25.31
N ARG A 90 15.50 -1.21 -25.86
CA ARG A 90 15.18 -1.14 -27.30
C ARG A 90 15.73 0.11 -27.98
N ALA A 91 16.34 1.04 -27.24
CA ALA A 91 17.02 2.19 -27.83
C ALA A 91 18.31 1.68 -28.48
N PRO A 92 18.50 1.84 -29.81
CA PRO A 92 19.67 1.32 -30.50
C PRO A 92 20.99 1.97 -30.07
N GLU A 93 20.96 3.13 -29.41
CA GLU A 93 22.16 3.86 -28.99
C GLU A 93 21.95 4.53 -27.63
N GLY A 94 22.56 3.96 -26.59
CA GLY A 94 22.72 4.57 -25.26
C GLY A 94 24.19 4.43 -24.83
N PRO A 95 24.76 5.43 -24.13
CA PRO A 95 26.21 5.51 -23.89
C PRO A 95 26.72 4.30 -23.10
N PRO A 96 27.96 3.85 -23.37
CA PRO A 96 28.49 2.61 -22.81
C PRO A 96 28.52 2.68 -21.28
N MET A 97 28.05 1.61 -20.64
CA MET A 97 28.17 1.44 -19.19
C MET A 97 29.65 1.38 -18.83
N THR A 98 30.11 2.34 -18.03
CA THR A 98 31.40 2.25 -17.36
C THR A 98 31.21 1.46 -16.07
N ASP A 99 31.68 0.21 -16.10
CA ASP A 99 31.81 -0.64 -14.92
C ASP A 99 32.85 -0.02 -13.97
N GLY A 100 32.43 0.29 -12.75
CA GLY A 100 33.27 0.77 -11.64
C GLY A 100 32.80 0.18 -10.32
#